data_AF-A0A529LHI8-F1
#
_entry.id   AF-A0A529LHI8-F1
#
_cell.length_a   1.000
_cell.length_b   1.000
_cell.length_c   1.000
_cell.angle_alpha   90.00
_cell.angle_beta   90.00
_cell.angle_gamma   90.00
#
_symmetry.space_group_name_H-M   'P 1'
#
loop_
_entity.id
_entity.type
_entity.pdbx_description
1 polymer ?
#
loop_
_entity_poly.entity_id
_entity_poly.type
_entity_poly.pdbx_seq_one_letter_code
_entity_poly.pdbx_strand_id
1 'polypeptide(L)'
;REYIIITYRTTREALEAVVPAPLEIDEPLVKYEFIRMPDSTGFGDYTETGQVIPVRYKGQHGGYVHSMYLDDDAPIAGGRELWGFPKKLASPKIVHEGEVVVGTLHYGSVLCATGTMG
;
A
#
# COMPACT_ATOMS: atom_id res chain seq x y z
N ARG A 1 11.81 -8.45 -6.04
CA ARG A 1 10.81 -7.61 -5.34
C ARG A 1 11.28 -7.35 -3.92
N GLU A 2 11.07 -6.15 -3.41
CA GLU A 2 11.47 -5.70 -2.06
C GLU A 2 10.24 -5.17 -1.34
N TYR A 3 10.10 -5.42 -0.04
CA TYR A 3 8.97 -4.97 0.77
C TYR A 3 9.45 -4.30 2.05
N ILE A 4 8.88 -3.13 2.34
CA ILE A 4 9.02 -2.44 3.62
C ILE A 4 7.60 -2.26 4.14
N ILE A 5 7.27 -2.93 5.24
CA ILE A 5 5.92 -2.87 5.82
C ILE A 5 6.02 -2.33 7.24
N ILE A 6 5.44 -1.15 7.44
CA ILE A 6 5.32 -0.50 8.74
C ILE A 6 3.91 -0.76 9.25
N THR A 7 3.78 -1.61 10.25
CA THR A 7 2.49 -1.83 10.92
C THR A 7 2.34 -0.82 12.05
N TYR A 8 1.26 -0.05 12.03
CA TYR A 8 0.95 0.91 13.10
C TYR A 8 -0.49 0.76 13.57
N ARG A 9 -0.73 1.15 14.83
CA ARG A 9 -2.06 1.20 15.42
C ARG A 9 -2.72 2.54 15.10
N THR A 10 -4.00 2.51 14.76
CA THR A 10 -4.83 3.70 14.53
C THR A 10 -6.10 3.64 15.38
N THR A 11 -7.03 4.57 15.19
CA THR A 11 -8.33 4.55 15.86
C THR A 11 -9.28 3.59 15.16
N ARG A 12 -10.14 2.92 15.93
CA ARG A 12 -11.12 1.98 15.36
C ARG A 12 -12.12 2.72 14.48
N GLU A 13 -12.50 3.93 14.88
CA GLU A 13 -13.45 4.80 14.19
C GLU A 13 -12.94 5.18 12.78
N ALA A 14 -11.62 5.42 12.63
CA ALA A 14 -11.05 5.72 11.32
C ALA A 14 -11.12 4.52 10.37
N LEU A 15 -10.95 3.29 10.89
CA LEU A 15 -11.06 2.08 10.08
C LEU A 15 -12.51 1.78 9.72
N GLU A 16 -13.45 1.94 10.66
CA GLU A 16 -14.89 1.73 10.43
C GLU A 16 -15.43 2.67 9.33
N ALA A 17 -14.86 3.86 9.19
CA ALA A 17 -15.25 4.80 8.14
C ALA A 17 -14.84 4.36 6.72
N VAL A 18 -13.86 3.47 6.57
CA VAL A 18 -13.27 3.12 5.26
C VAL A 18 -13.32 1.64 4.91
N VAL A 19 -13.48 0.76 5.89
CA VAL A 19 -13.62 -0.69 5.69
C VAL A 19 -15.08 -1.00 5.36
N PRO A 20 -15.39 -1.51 4.15
CA PRO A 20 -16.76 -1.75 3.75
C PRO A 20 -17.33 -3.03 4.39
N ALA A 21 -18.60 -3.00 4.76
CA ALA A 21 -19.35 -4.23 5.04
C ALA A 21 -19.33 -5.15 3.79
N PRO A 22 -19.24 -6.48 3.95
CA PRO A 22 -19.33 -7.27 5.19
C PRO A 22 -17.97 -7.60 5.83
N LEU A 23 -16.92 -6.80 5.61
CA LEU A 23 -15.62 -7.03 6.23
C LEU A 23 -15.64 -6.60 7.71
N GLU A 24 -15.00 -7.38 8.55
CA GLU A 24 -14.89 -7.14 9.99
C GLU A 24 -13.48 -6.70 10.36
N ILE A 25 -13.35 -5.66 11.18
CA ILE A 25 -12.05 -5.17 11.68
C ILE A 25 -11.66 -5.98 12.91
N ASP A 26 -10.57 -6.74 12.80
CA ASP A 26 -10.00 -7.56 13.89
C ASP A 26 -9.34 -6.64 14.94
N GLU A 27 -8.10 -6.22 14.67
CA GLU A 27 -7.40 -5.20 15.43
C GLU A 27 -7.37 -3.86 14.69
N PRO A 28 -7.30 -2.71 15.41
CA PRO A 28 -7.20 -1.40 14.78
C PRO A 28 -5.78 -1.11 14.27
N LEU A 29 -5.31 -1.92 13.32
CA LEU A 29 -3.98 -1.85 12.72
C LEU A 29 -4.07 -1.48 11.24
N VAL A 30 -3.06 -0.77 10.76
CA VAL A 30 -2.82 -0.54 9.33
C VAL A 30 -1.42 -1.02 9.02
N LYS A 31 -1.27 -1.74 7.90
CA LYS A 31 0.01 -2.08 7.29
C LYS A 31 0.27 -1.08 6.19
N TYR A 32 1.17 -0.12 6.43
CA TYR A 32 1.65 0.77 5.38
C TYR A 32 2.81 0.10 4.67
N GLU A 33 2.73 -0.03 3.35
CA GLU A 33 3.71 -0.75 2.56
C GLU A 33 4.42 0.14 1.54
N PHE A 34 5.70 -0.10 1.34
CA PHE A 34 6.46 0.32 0.16
C PHE A 34 7.01 -0.94 -0.51
N ILE A 35 6.85 -1.05 -1.82
CA ILE A 35 7.17 -2.24 -2.60
C ILE A 35 7.94 -1.86 -3.86
N ARG A 36 9.12 -2.45 -4.06
CA ARG A 36 9.88 -2.33 -5.31
C ARG A 36 9.61 -3.54 -6.20
N MET A 37 9.14 -3.28 -7.43
CA MET A 37 8.82 -4.30 -8.43
C MET A 37 9.71 -4.12 -9.68
N PRO A 38 11.00 -4.51 -9.63
CA PRO A 38 11.96 -4.18 -10.69
C PRO A 38 11.83 -5.01 -11.98
N ASP A 39 11.11 -6.12 -11.94
CA ASP A 39 10.98 -7.05 -13.08
C ASP A 39 9.63 -7.77 -13.01
N SER A 40 8.57 -7.07 -13.40
CA SER A 40 7.20 -7.59 -13.44
C SER A 40 6.82 -7.96 -14.87
N THR A 41 6.68 -9.25 -15.16
CA THR A 41 6.26 -9.73 -16.48
C THR A 41 5.00 -9.01 -16.96
N GLY A 42 5.09 -8.33 -18.10
CA GLY A 42 3.98 -7.59 -18.72
C GLY A 42 3.74 -6.16 -18.17
N PHE A 43 4.39 -5.79 -17.05
CA PHE A 43 4.26 -4.45 -16.44
C PHE A 43 5.59 -3.72 -16.27
N GLY A 44 6.73 -4.39 -16.46
CA GLY A 44 8.04 -3.76 -16.39
C GLY A 44 8.48 -3.44 -14.96
N ASP A 45 8.97 -2.22 -14.78
CA ASP A 45 9.75 -1.80 -13.62
C ASP A 45 9.05 -0.61 -12.92
N TYR A 46 8.52 -0.82 -11.71
CA TYR A 46 7.77 0.21 -10.98
C TYR A 46 7.90 0.10 -9.45
N THR A 47 7.45 1.13 -8.76
CA THR A 47 7.36 1.18 -7.30
C THR A 47 5.91 1.37 -6.88
N GLU A 48 5.51 0.71 -5.81
CA GLU A 48 4.16 0.75 -5.25
C GLU A 48 4.21 1.11 -3.78
N THR A 49 3.21 1.84 -3.29
CA THR A 49 3.02 2.05 -1.86
C THR A 49 1.54 2.19 -1.53
N GLY A 50 1.14 1.78 -0.33
CA GLY A 50 -0.27 1.76 0.02
C GLY A 50 -0.55 1.41 1.48
N GLN A 51 -1.84 1.30 1.76
CA GLN A 51 -2.38 0.89 3.05
C GLN A 51 -3.18 -0.39 2.88
N VAL A 52 -2.84 -1.39 3.69
CA VAL A 52 -3.59 -2.64 3.82
C VAL A 52 -4.09 -2.76 5.25
N ILE A 53 -5.39 -2.99 5.40
CA ILE A 53 -6.05 -3.12 6.70
C ILE A 53 -6.32 -4.62 6.94
N PRO A 54 -5.80 -5.22 8.02
CA PRO A 54 -6.17 -6.59 8.39
C PRO A 54 -7.66 -6.67 8.73
N VAL A 55 -8.36 -7.60 8.08
CA VAL A 55 -9.81 -7.78 8.23
C VAL A 55 -10.17 -9.26 8.31
N ARG A 56 -11.43 -9.55 8.65
CA ARG A 56 -12.04 -10.88 8.51
C ARG A 56 -13.24 -10.83 7.58
N TYR A 57 -13.46 -11.90 6.84
CA TYR A 57 -14.68 -12.13 6.07
C TYR A 57 -15.16 -13.55 6.29
N LYS A 58 -16.39 -13.72 6.81
CA LYS A 58 -16.95 -15.04 7.16
C LYS A 58 -16.00 -15.87 8.03
N GLY A 59 -15.39 -15.22 9.01
CA GLY A 59 -14.42 -15.83 9.94
C GLY A 59 -13.00 -16.03 9.40
N GLN A 60 -12.75 -15.84 8.09
CA GLN A 60 -11.42 -15.99 7.49
C GLN A 60 -10.62 -14.69 7.55
N HIS A 61 -9.35 -14.74 7.95
CA HIS A 61 -8.45 -13.58 7.98
C HIS A 61 -7.99 -13.21 6.57
N GLY A 62 -7.88 -11.91 6.31
CA GLY A 62 -7.40 -11.36 5.04
C GLY A 62 -6.92 -9.92 5.17
N GLY A 63 -6.62 -9.29 4.03
CA GLY A 63 -6.25 -7.89 3.93
C GLY A 63 -7.22 -7.14 3.03
N TYR A 64 -7.79 -6.05 3.53
CA TYR A 64 -8.48 -5.07 2.71
C TYR A 64 -7.46 -4.04 2.23
N VAL A 65 -7.21 -4.04 0.93
CA VAL A 65 -6.35 -3.04 0.30
C VAL A 65 -7.14 -1.74 0.24
N HIS A 66 -6.79 -0.79 1.10
CA HIS A 66 -7.52 0.47 1.24
C HIS A 66 -7.16 1.47 0.14
N SER A 67 -5.87 1.62 -0.14
CA SER A 67 -5.37 2.56 -1.15
C SER A 67 -4.00 2.13 -1.63
N MET A 68 -3.73 2.29 -2.94
CA MET A 68 -2.39 2.06 -3.50
C MET A 68 -2.01 3.14 -4.50
N TYR A 69 -0.72 3.43 -4.56
CA TYR A 69 -0.12 4.48 -5.36
C TYR A 69 1.11 3.93 -6.09
N LEU A 70 1.15 4.10 -7.41
CA LEU A 70 2.18 3.56 -8.28
C LEU A 70 2.70 4.64 -9.23
N ASP A 71 3.89 4.44 -9.79
CA ASP A 71 4.53 5.31 -10.79
C ASP A 71 4.42 4.80 -12.24
N ASP A 72 3.65 3.73 -12.50
CA ASP A 72 3.43 3.17 -13.85
C ASP A 72 1.94 2.92 -14.14
N ASP A 73 1.46 3.37 -15.30
CA ASP A 73 0.06 3.28 -15.73
C ASP A 73 -0.38 1.85 -16.06
N ALA A 74 0.48 1.00 -16.60
CA ALA A 74 0.11 -0.36 -17.01
C ALA A 74 -0.33 -1.24 -15.84
N PRO A 75 0.42 -1.35 -14.72
CA PRO A 75 -0.03 -2.08 -13.53
C PRO A 75 -1.18 -1.37 -12.81
N ILE A 76 -1.39 -0.06 -13.00
CA ILE A 76 -2.57 0.66 -12.50
C ILE A 76 -3.81 0.18 -13.25
N ALA A 77 -3.82 0.28 -14.57
CA ALA A 77 -4.96 -0.11 -15.41
C ALA A 77 -5.30 -1.59 -15.21
N GLY A 78 -4.32 -2.48 -15.38
CA GLY A 78 -4.52 -3.92 -15.19
C GLY A 78 -4.99 -4.26 -13.77
N GLY A 79 -4.40 -3.63 -12.76
CA GLY A 79 -4.80 -3.82 -11.36
C GLY A 79 -6.26 -3.43 -11.10
N ARG A 80 -6.70 -2.29 -11.63
CA ARG A 80 -8.05 -1.76 -11.46
C ARG A 80 -9.09 -2.57 -12.24
N GLU A 81 -8.80 -2.89 -13.50
CA GLU A 81 -9.76 -3.46 -14.44
C GLU A 81 -9.96 -4.97 -14.26
N LEU A 82 -8.91 -5.69 -13.85
CA LEU A 82 -8.98 -7.15 -13.70
C LEU A 82 -9.30 -7.59 -12.26
N TRP A 83 -8.71 -6.93 -11.26
CA TRP A 83 -8.82 -7.36 -9.86
C TRP A 83 -9.50 -6.33 -8.95
N GLY A 84 -9.75 -5.12 -9.42
CA GLY A 84 -10.36 -4.06 -8.62
C GLY A 84 -9.42 -3.43 -7.59
N PHE A 85 -8.09 -3.49 -7.78
CA PHE A 85 -7.16 -2.79 -6.88
C PHE A 85 -7.39 -1.27 -6.92
N PRO A 86 -7.42 -0.57 -5.77
CA PRO A 86 -7.70 0.87 -5.69
C PRO A 86 -6.46 1.72 -6.02
N LYS A 87 -5.87 1.48 -7.19
CA LYS A 87 -4.62 2.12 -7.63
C LYS A 87 -4.85 3.53 -8.16
N LYS A 88 -3.91 4.44 -7.85
CA LYS A 88 -3.79 5.80 -8.38
C LYS A 88 -2.33 6.07 -8.80
N LEU A 89 -2.14 6.97 -9.75
CA LEU A 89 -0.80 7.40 -10.20
C LEU A 89 -0.20 8.39 -9.19
N ALA A 90 1.03 8.16 -8.77
CA ALA A 90 1.81 9.00 -7.87
C ALA A 90 3.32 8.72 -8.02
N SER A 91 4.15 9.24 -7.10
CA SER A 91 5.61 9.05 -7.14
C SER A 91 6.14 8.44 -5.84
N PRO A 92 5.92 7.13 -5.62
CA PRO A 92 6.58 6.40 -4.54
C PRO A 92 8.05 6.15 -4.82
N LYS A 93 8.88 6.09 -3.78
CA LYS A 93 10.30 5.73 -3.87
C LYS A 93 10.75 4.89 -2.69
N ILE A 94 11.71 4.01 -2.95
CA ILE A 94 12.51 3.31 -1.93
C ILE A 94 13.97 3.63 -2.20
N VAL A 95 14.69 4.10 -1.19
CA VAL A 95 16.11 4.45 -1.28
C VAL A 95 16.85 3.83 -0.09
N HIS A 96 18.04 3.31 -0.33
CA HIS A 96 18.95 2.85 0.70
C HIS A 96 19.96 3.98 0.99
N GLU A 97 19.87 4.59 2.17
CA GLU A 97 20.69 5.71 2.62
C GLU A 97 21.53 5.30 3.84
N GLY A 98 22.78 4.91 3.59
CA GLY A 98 23.66 4.41 4.65
C GLY A 98 23.12 3.11 5.25
N GLU A 99 22.81 3.14 6.56
CA GLU A 99 22.26 2.00 7.30
C GLU A 99 20.72 2.00 7.34
N VAL A 100 20.06 2.93 6.64
CA VAL A 100 18.59 3.09 6.69
C VAL A 100 17.99 2.89 5.31
N VAL A 101 16.87 2.17 5.26
CA VAL A 101 15.99 2.13 4.10
C VAL A 101 14.87 3.16 4.27
N VAL A 102 14.71 4.03 3.29
CA VAL A 102 13.76 5.15 3.29
C VAL A 102 12.70 4.93 2.20
N GLY A 103 11.44 4.84 2.61
CA GLY A 103 10.27 4.83 1.74
C GLY A 103 9.58 6.20 1.74
N THR A 104 9.25 6.74 0.57
CA THR A 104 8.48 7.98 0.45
C THR A 104 7.33 7.85 -0.54
N LEU A 105 6.25 8.60 -0.31
CA LEU A 105 5.16 8.81 -1.25
C LEU A 105 4.99 10.30 -1.50
N HIS A 106 5.17 10.74 -2.74
CA HIS A 106 4.70 12.04 -3.20
C HIS A 106 3.46 11.91 -4.08
N TYR A 107 2.42 12.69 -3.79
CA TYR A 107 1.25 12.85 -4.67
C TYR A 107 1.33 14.23 -5.32
N GLY A 108 1.74 14.26 -6.60
CA GLY A 108 2.20 15.51 -7.22
C GLY A 108 3.43 16.04 -6.48
N SER A 109 3.40 17.31 -6.07
CA SER A 109 4.49 17.95 -5.31
C SER A 109 4.43 17.74 -3.80
N VAL A 110 3.40 17.06 -3.28
CA VAL A 110 3.14 16.96 -1.84
C VAL A 110 3.68 15.65 -1.28
N LEU A 111 4.52 15.72 -0.26
CA LEU A 111 4.94 14.55 0.52
C LEU A 111 3.77 14.07 1.40
N CYS A 112 3.25 12.88 1.12
CA CYS A 112 2.11 12.31 1.84
C CYS A 112 2.51 11.26 2.87
N ALA A 113 3.60 10.52 2.63
CA ALA A 113 4.11 9.53 3.57
C ALA A 113 5.63 9.43 3.51
N THR A 114 6.22 9.18 4.68
CA THR A 114 7.64 8.84 4.85
C THR A 114 7.75 7.72 5.87
N GLY A 115 8.58 6.72 5.59
CA GLY A 115 8.82 5.59 6.47
C GLY A 115 10.28 5.18 6.41
N THR A 116 10.84 4.76 7.54
CA THR A 116 12.26 4.39 7.65
C THR A 116 12.43 3.10 8.42
N MET A 117 13.44 2.31 8.06
CA MET A 117 13.85 1.11 8.79
C MET A 117 15.38 1.04 8.80
N GLY A 118 15.98 0.82 9.97
CA GLY A 118 17.43 0.62 10.13
C GLY A 118 17.81 -0.84 10.26
#